data_AF-A0A1G8RL13-F1
#
_entry.id   AF-A0A1G8RL13-F1
#
_cell.length_a   1.000
_cell.length_b   1.000
_cell.length_c   1.000
_cell.angle_alpha   90.00
_cell.angle_beta   90.00
_cell.angle_gamma   90.00
#
_symmetry.space_group_name_H-M   'P 1'
#
loop_
_entity.id
_entity.type
_entity.pdbx_description
1 polymer ?
#
loop_
_entity_poly.entity_id
_entity_poly.type
_entity_poly.pdbx_seq_one_letter_code
_entity_poly.pdbx_strand_id
1 'polypeptide(L)'
;MKLNLQNFKAMEEKGIKVPHFDYAAVAAKTKKNPVWVHFGAGNIFRGFIANLQHKLLEEGNADTGIIAAETFDFDIIEKIYDPYDNLTLLTSLYADGSMVPSVVASITEGVKADLSKEKKAARLREIFVNPSLQMISFTITEKGYALTNVNGKVFPFVQKDFENDPRAPAMP
;
A
#
# COMPACT_ATOMS: atom_id res chain seq x y z
N MET A 1 6.31 13.61 18.96
CA MET A 1 5.33 14.09 17.97
C MET A 1 4.86 12.89 17.17
N LYS A 2 3.55 12.66 17.08
CA LYS A 2 2.99 11.51 16.35
C LYS A 2 2.93 11.83 14.86
N LEU A 3 3.24 10.85 14.00
CA LEU A 3 3.01 10.96 12.56
C LEU A 3 1.50 10.86 12.29
N ASN A 4 0.87 11.98 11.93
CA ASN A 4 -0.55 12.06 11.59
C ASN A 4 -0.80 13.37 10.82
N LEU A 5 -1.97 13.48 10.20
CA LEU A 5 -2.35 14.64 9.37
C LEU A 5 -2.42 15.95 10.18
N GLN A 6 -2.75 15.87 11.47
CA GLN A 6 -2.90 17.04 12.34
C GLN A 6 -1.56 17.69 12.72
N ASN A 7 -0.45 16.97 12.60
CA ASN A 7 0.86 17.43 13.07
C ASN A 7 1.78 17.94 11.95
N PHE A 8 1.31 18.14 10.71
CA PHE A 8 2.15 18.60 9.60
C PHE A 8 2.86 19.91 9.88
N LYS A 9 2.16 20.91 10.45
CA LYS A 9 2.79 22.18 10.83
C LYS A 9 3.95 21.98 11.81
N ALA A 10 3.76 21.15 12.83
CA ALA A 10 4.81 20.86 13.81
C ALA A 10 5.99 20.03 13.24
N MET A 11 5.75 19.28 12.15
CA MET A 11 6.80 18.58 11.41
C MET A 11 7.62 19.54 10.57
N GLU A 12 6.95 20.46 9.87
CA GLU A 12 7.58 21.47 9.03
C GLU A 12 8.46 22.41 9.87
N GLU A 13 7.99 22.84 11.05
CA GLU A 13 8.78 23.62 12.02
C GLU A 13 10.06 22.90 12.50
N LYS A 14 10.12 21.57 12.36
CA LYS A 14 11.28 20.73 12.67
C LYS A 14 12.13 20.39 11.44
N GLY A 15 11.85 20.99 10.29
CA GLY A 15 12.57 20.75 9.05
C GLY A 15 12.23 19.41 8.38
N ILE A 16 11.14 18.75 8.78
CA ILE A 16 10.63 17.55 8.09
C ILE A 16 9.77 18.02 6.93
N LYS A 17 10.08 17.57 5.71
CA LYS A 17 9.26 17.88 4.53
C LYS A 17 7.90 17.22 4.64
N VAL A 18 6.83 17.96 4.38
CA VAL A 18 5.43 17.51 4.40
C VAL A 18 4.80 17.66 3.01
N PRO A 19 3.72 16.92 2.69
CA PRO A 19 3.01 17.09 1.41
C PRO A 19 2.45 18.51 1.22
N HIS A 20 2.47 19.01 -0.02
CA HIS A 20 1.84 20.27 -0.44
C HIS A 20 0.51 20.06 -1.16
N PHE A 21 0.16 18.83 -1.53
CA PHE A 21 -1.14 18.51 -2.09
C PHE A 21 -2.21 18.29 -1.01
N ASP A 22 -3.48 18.44 -1.38
CA ASP A 22 -4.63 18.16 -0.50
C ASP A 22 -4.82 16.64 -0.34
N TYR A 23 -4.28 16.10 0.76
CA TYR A 23 -4.40 14.67 1.09
C TYR A 23 -5.87 14.21 1.15
N ALA A 24 -6.78 15.02 1.71
CA ALA A 24 -8.18 14.63 1.87
C ALA A 24 -8.87 14.51 0.50
N ALA A 25 -8.59 15.45 -0.41
CA ALA A 25 -9.07 15.39 -1.78
C ALA A 25 -8.52 14.16 -2.54
N VAL A 26 -7.21 13.90 -2.43
CA VAL A 26 -6.57 12.73 -3.06
C VAL A 26 -7.14 11.42 -2.50
N ALA A 27 -7.30 11.31 -1.18
CA ALA A 27 -7.86 10.12 -0.55
C ALA A 27 -9.33 9.89 -0.96
N ALA A 28 -10.14 10.96 -1.02
CA ALA A 28 -11.52 10.87 -1.50
C ALA A 28 -11.61 10.43 -2.97
N LYS A 29 -10.76 11.00 -3.84
CA LYS A 29 -10.66 10.60 -5.25
C LYS A 29 -10.24 9.13 -5.39
N THR A 30 -9.22 8.72 -4.66
CA THR A 30 -8.72 7.32 -4.69
C THR A 30 -9.77 6.34 -4.24
N LYS A 31 -10.54 6.68 -3.19
CA LYS A 31 -11.59 5.81 -2.68
C LYS A 31 -12.70 5.59 -3.73
N LYS A 32 -13.10 6.67 -4.42
CA LYS A 32 -14.15 6.68 -5.43
C LYS A 32 -13.71 6.02 -6.75
N ASN A 33 -12.50 6.37 -7.19
CA ASN A 33 -11.90 5.96 -8.46
C ASN A 33 -10.49 5.41 -8.19
N PRO A 34 -10.36 4.19 -7.65
CA PRO A 34 -9.05 3.59 -7.42
C PRO A 34 -8.33 3.41 -8.75
N VAL A 35 -7.13 3.97 -8.88
CA VAL A 35 -6.28 3.82 -10.07
C VAL A 35 -5.19 2.77 -9.84
N TRP A 36 -4.69 2.67 -8.60
CA TRP A 36 -3.54 1.83 -8.25
C TRP A 36 -3.76 1.10 -6.92
N VAL A 37 -3.67 -0.23 -6.96
CA VAL A 37 -3.54 -1.08 -5.78
C VAL A 37 -2.17 -1.78 -5.74
N HIS A 38 -1.55 -1.83 -4.58
CA HIS A 38 -0.25 -2.48 -4.35
C HIS A 38 -0.38 -3.60 -3.31
N PHE A 39 0.12 -4.79 -3.63
CA PHE A 39 0.15 -5.94 -2.71
C PHE A 39 1.55 -6.14 -2.12
N GLY A 40 1.61 -6.37 -0.81
CA GLY A 40 2.87 -6.42 -0.05
C GLY A 40 3.21 -5.02 0.45
N ALA A 41 2.58 -4.59 1.54
CA ALA A 41 2.61 -3.20 2.00
C ALA A 41 3.86 -2.87 2.85
N GLY A 42 5.02 -3.43 2.48
CA GLY A 42 6.27 -3.41 3.25
C GLY A 42 7.17 -2.18 3.05
N ASN A 43 8.40 -2.27 3.54
CA ASN A 43 9.35 -1.14 3.54
C ASN A 43 9.80 -0.72 2.14
N ILE A 44 10.06 -1.66 1.22
CA ILE A 44 10.47 -1.33 -0.16
C ILE A 44 9.35 -0.55 -0.87
N PHE A 45 8.11 -1.01 -0.74
CA PHE A 45 6.95 -0.30 -1.26
C PHE A 45 6.87 1.14 -0.72
N ARG A 46 6.90 1.31 0.60
CA ARG A 46 6.78 2.63 1.24
C ARG A 46 7.94 3.58 0.91
N GLY A 47 9.17 3.07 0.88
CA GLY A 47 10.37 3.86 0.65
C GLY A 47 10.63 4.20 -0.82
N PHE A 48 10.08 3.42 -1.75
CA PHE A 48 10.34 3.56 -3.18
C PHE A 48 9.07 3.86 -3.98
N ILE A 49 8.18 2.89 -4.15
CA ILE A 49 7.01 3.00 -5.03
C ILE A 49 6.05 4.09 -4.55
N ALA A 50 5.71 4.08 -3.26
CA ALA A 50 4.86 5.11 -2.68
C ALA A 50 5.50 6.51 -2.79
N ASN A 51 6.82 6.60 -2.60
CA ASN A 51 7.53 7.87 -2.74
C ASN A 51 7.51 8.40 -4.19
N LEU A 52 7.57 7.52 -5.20
CA LEU A 52 7.38 7.91 -6.60
C LEU A 52 5.98 8.48 -6.86
N GLN A 53 4.93 7.82 -6.36
CA GLN A 53 3.57 8.34 -6.48
C GLN A 53 3.38 9.66 -5.74
N HIS A 54 4.02 9.81 -4.58
CA HIS A 54 4.00 11.06 -3.82
C HIS A 54 4.60 12.20 -4.64
N LYS A 55 5.73 11.97 -5.30
CA LYS A 55 6.32 12.96 -6.22
C LYS A 55 5.37 13.33 -7.36
N LEU A 56 4.66 12.36 -7.96
CA LEU A 56 3.68 12.66 -9.01
C LEU A 56 2.52 13.51 -8.50
N LEU A 57 2.06 13.28 -7.26
CA LEU A 57 1.04 14.11 -6.62
C LEU A 57 1.55 15.54 -6.34
N GLU A 58 2.78 15.68 -5.84
CA GLU A 58 3.43 16.99 -5.63
C GLU A 58 3.56 17.79 -6.94
N GLU A 59 3.86 17.11 -8.04
CA GLU A 59 3.99 17.72 -9.37
C GLU A 59 2.64 17.95 -10.08
N GLY A 60 1.52 17.52 -9.48
CA GLY A 60 0.19 17.59 -10.11
C GLY A 60 -0.01 16.63 -11.30
N ASN A 61 0.91 15.68 -11.48
CA ASN A 61 0.88 14.66 -12.54
C ASN A 61 0.00 13.45 -12.18
N ALA A 62 -0.48 13.38 -10.95
CA ALA A 62 -1.47 12.42 -10.48
C ALA A 62 -2.49 13.11 -9.58
N ASP A 63 -3.68 12.52 -9.43
CA ASP A 63 -4.72 13.02 -8.52
C ASP A 63 -5.34 11.95 -7.62
N THR A 64 -4.80 10.72 -7.66
CA THR A 64 -5.11 9.61 -6.77
C THR A 64 -3.85 9.06 -6.11
N GLY A 65 -3.97 8.54 -4.90
CA GLY A 65 -2.94 7.79 -4.21
C GLY A 65 -2.94 6.30 -4.56
N ILE A 66 -2.23 5.52 -3.73
CA ILE A 66 -2.14 4.07 -3.81
C ILE A 66 -2.97 3.45 -2.68
N ILE A 67 -3.71 2.38 -3.00
CA ILE A 67 -4.32 1.49 -2.01
C ILE A 67 -3.31 0.40 -1.67
N ALA A 68 -2.86 0.34 -0.42
CA ALA A 68 -1.96 -0.69 0.07
C ALA A 68 -2.77 -1.91 0.55
N ALA A 69 -2.58 -3.06 -0.09
CA ALA A 69 -3.24 -4.31 0.23
C ALA A 69 -2.24 -5.29 0.86
N GLU A 70 -2.65 -5.95 1.94
CA GLU A 70 -1.87 -6.98 2.60
C GLU A 70 -2.68 -8.27 2.68
N THR A 71 -2.07 -9.40 2.32
CA THR A 71 -2.72 -10.72 2.20
C THR A 71 -2.27 -11.69 3.28
N PHE A 72 -1.15 -11.42 3.96
CA PHE A 72 -0.56 -12.34 4.93
C PHE A 72 -0.42 -11.70 6.32
N ASP A 73 0.28 -10.57 6.41
CA ASP A 73 0.56 -9.92 7.70
C ASP A 73 -0.34 -8.71 7.95
N PHE A 74 -1.58 -8.96 8.37
CA PHE A 74 -2.55 -7.89 8.62
C PHE A 74 -2.14 -6.92 9.75
N ASP A 75 -1.18 -7.29 10.60
CA ASP A 75 -0.62 -6.39 11.61
C ASP A 75 0.05 -5.18 10.95
N ILE A 76 0.58 -5.32 9.73
CA ILE A 76 1.11 -4.19 8.97
C ILE A 76 0.04 -3.11 8.87
N ILE A 77 -1.18 -3.45 8.46
CA ILE A 77 -2.28 -2.49 8.34
C ILE A 77 -2.66 -1.94 9.72
N GLU A 78 -2.89 -2.81 10.71
CA GLU A 78 -3.39 -2.42 12.04
C GLU A 78 -2.42 -1.58 12.87
N LYS A 79 -1.13 -1.89 12.77
CA LYS A 79 -0.11 -1.36 13.68
C LYS A 79 0.79 -0.32 13.00
N ILE A 80 0.86 -0.30 11.67
CA ILE A 80 1.74 0.60 10.92
C ILE A 80 0.97 1.61 10.05
N TYR A 81 -0.16 1.24 9.45
CA TYR A 81 -0.92 2.15 8.59
C TYR A 81 -2.01 2.89 9.37
N ASP A 82 -2.96 2.16 9.95
CA ASP A 82 -4.13 2.71 10.65
C ASP A 82 -3.78 3.73 11.75
N PRO A 83 -2.76 3.52 12.61
CA PRO A 83 -2.47 4.44 13.70
C PRO A 83 -1.85 5.77 13.24
N TYR A 84 -1.38 5.85 11.99
CA TYR A 84 -0.58 6.96 11.46
C TYR A 84 -1.16 7.55 10.17
N ASP A 85 -2.47 7.44 9.97
CA ASP A 85 -3.21 7.99 8.83
C ASP A 85 -2.67 7.53 7.45
N ASN A 86 -2.13 6.32 7.36
CA ASN A 86 -1.42 5.76 6.18
C ASN A 86 -0.14 6.52 5.78
N LEU A 87 0.34 7.45 6.60
CA LEU A 87 1.55 8.22 6.33
C LEU A 87 2.80 7.40 6.62
N THR A 88 3.88 7.71 5.91
CA THR A 88 5.22 7.15 6.19
C THR A 88 6.23 8.27 6.41
N LEU A 89 7.04 8.14 7.46
CA LEU A 89 8.25 8.97 7.61
C LEU A 89 9.40 8.29 6.85
N LEU A 90 9.82 8.90 5.74
CA LEU A 90 10.97 8.48 4.95
C LEU A 90 12.19 9.31 5.33
N THR A 91 13.23 8.64 5.84
CA THR A 91 14.53 9.27 6.12
C THR A 91 15.53 8.83 5.05
N SER A 92 15.93 9.78 4.20
CA SER A 92 16.97 9.54 3.18
C SER A 92 18.35 9.75 3.78
N LEU A 93 19.23 8.75 3.69
CA LEU A 93 20.63 8.84 4.08
C LEU A 93 21.50 9.02 2.83
N TYR A 94 22.24 10.13 2.77
CA TYR A 94 23.13 10.43 1.65
C TYR A 94 24.58 9.99 1.94
N ALA A 95 25.40 9.92 0.89
CA ALA A 95 26.79 9.49 0.98
C ALA A 95 27.67 10.41 1.85
N ASP A 96 27.28 11.68 2.00
CA ASP A 96 27.93 12.64 2.89
C ASP A 96 27.53 12.47 4.37
N GLY A 97 26.70 11.47 4.69
CA GLY A 97 26.20 11.19 6.03
C GLY A 97 25.00 12.05 6.43
N SER A 98 24.52 12.96 5.56
CA SER A 98 23.33 13.75 5.86
C SER A 98 22.07 12.88 5.85
N MET A 99 21.14 13.20 6.76
CA MET A 99 19.84 12.55 6.85
C MET A 99 18.73 13.57 6.59
N VAL A 100 17.87 13.30 5.61
CA VAL A 100 16.76 14.18 5.26
C VAL A 100 15.43 13.45 5.51
N PRO A 101 14.69 13.81 6.56
CA PRO A 101 13.37 13.27 6.83
C PRO A 101 12.30 13.95 5.96
N SER A 102 11.34 13.16 5.50
CA SER A 102 10.20 13.59 4.69
C SER A 102 8.99 12.71 4.95
N VAL A 103 7.78 13.25 4.78
CA VAL A 103 6.53 12.51 4.89
C VAL A 103 6.07 12.07 3.51
N VAL A 104 5.91 10.76 3.33
CA VAL A 104 5.23 10.18 2.17
C VAL A 104 3.75 10.02 2.52
N ALA A 105 2.90 10.68 1.73
CA ALA A 105 1.45 10.75 1.95
C ALA A 105 0.63 10.26 0.72
N SER A 106 1.26 9.52 -0.18
CA SER A 106 0.61 8.96 -1.38
C SER A 106 -0.19 7.69 -1.11
N ILE A 107 -0.05 7.08 0.06
CA ILE A 107 -0.82 5.90 0.44
C ILE A 107 -2.07 6.42 1.16
N THR A 108 -3.23 6.16 0.58
CA THR A 108 -4.49 6.79 1.05
C THR A 108 -5.45 5.79 1.68
N GLU A 109 -5.21 4.50 1.52
CA GLU A 109 -6.04 3.44 2.08
C GLU A 109 -5.20 2.18 2.34
N GLY A 110 -5.35 1.61 3.54
CA GLY A 110 -4.84 0.28 3.89
C GLY A 110 -5.96 -0.76 3.87
N VAL A 111 -5.79 -1.85 3.12
CA VAL A 111 -6.77 -2.92 2.96
C VAL A 111 -6.16 -4.24 3.42
N LYS A 112 -6.86 -4.93 4.30
CA LYS A 112 -6.60 -6.35 4.59
C LYS A 112 -7.33 -7.16 3.52
N ALA A 113 -6.59 -7.79 2.63
CA ALA A 113 -7.11 -8.67 1.59
C ALA A 113 -7.51 -10.03 2.18
N ASP A 114 -8.31 -10.00 3.24
CA ASP A 114 -8.85 -11.15 3.94
C ASP A 114 -10.16 -11.57 3.27
N LEU A 115 -10.09 -12.56 2.38
CA LEU A 115 -11.25 -13.06 1.64
C LEU A 115 -12.19 -13.91 2.50
N SER A 116 -11.76 -14.33 3.69
CA SER A 116 -12.61 -15.06 4.63
C SER A 116 -13.64 -14.16 5.32
N LYS A 117 -13.42 -12.84 5.32
CA LYS A 117 -14.29 -11.84 5.95
C LYS A 117 -15.02 -11.05 4.88
N GLU A 118 -16.31 -11.29 4.73
CA GLU A 118 -17.11 -10.72 3.64
C GLU A 118 -17.01 -9.19 3.53
N LYS A 119 -17.00 -8.47 4.66
CA LYS A 119 -16.84 -7.00 4.64
C LYS A 119 -15.49 -6.53 4.09
N LYS A 120 -14.42 -7.30 4.32
CA LYS A 120 -13.07 -6.98 3.81
C LYS A 120 -12.92 -7.41 2.36
N ALA A 121 -13.46 -8.59 2.03
CA ALA A 121 -13.55 -9.08 0.67
C ALA A 121 -14.34 -8.12 -0.23
N ALA A 122 -15.44 -7.54 0.27
CA ALA A 122 -16.28 -6.60 -0.48
C ALA A 122 -15.52 -5.37 -0.97
N ARG A 123 -14.68 -4.75 -0.13
CA ARG A 123 -13.88 -3.59 -0.55
C ARG A 123 -12.85 -3.98 -1.61
N LEU A 124 -12.20 -5.12 -1.47
CA LEU A 124 -11.25 -5.60 -2.47
C LEU A 124 -11.96 -5.89 -3.81
N ARG A 125 -13.13 -6.53 -3.78
CA ARG A 125 -13.96 -6.75 -4.99
C ARG A 125 -14.36 -5.43 -5.63
N GLU A 126 -14.81 -4.44 -4.85
CA GLU A 126 -15.16 -3.10 -5.35
C GLU A 126 -14.00 -2.44 -6.09
N ILE A 127 -12.79 -2.51 -5.54
CA ILE A 127 -11.58 -1.97 -6.20
C ILE A 127 -11.34 -2.67 -7.54
N PHE A 128 -11.38 -4.01 -7.56
CA PHE A 128 -11.04 -4.81 -8.75
C PHE A 128 -12.05 -4.72 -9.89
N VAL A 129 -13.33 -4.44 -9.59
CA VAL A 129 -14.36 -4.27 -10.62
C VAL A 129 -14.53 -2.80 -11.05
N ASN A 130 -13.83 -1.87 -10.42
CA ASN A 130 -13.93 -0.46 -10.76
C ASN A 130 -13.19 -0.18 -12.09
N PRO A 131 -13.86 0.44 -13.09
CA PRO A 131 -13.25 0.71 -14.39
C PRO A 131 -12.08 1.71 -14.35
N SER A 132 -11.89 2.45 -13.26
CA SER A 132 -10.73 3.34 -13.10
C SER A 132 -9.45 2.59 -12.74
N LEU A 133 -9.53 1.32 -12.32
CA LEU A 133 -8.34 0.58 -11.91
C LEU A 133 -7.45 0.32 -13.12
N GLN A 134 -6.23 0.84 -13.06
CA GLN A 134 -5.27 0.77 -14.16
C GLN A 134 -4.03 -0.06 -13.83
N MET A 135 -3.64 -0.11 -12.54
CA MET A 135 -2.43 -0.81 -12.13
C MET A 135 -2.62 -1.64 -10.86
N ILE A 136 -2.12 -2.86 -10.94
CA ILE A 136 -1.89 -3.76 -9.82
C ILE A 136 -0.39 -4.04 -9.77
N SER A 137 0.22 -3.91 -8.61
CA SER A 137 1.66 -4.08 -8.43
C SER A 137 1.97 -4.83 -7.15
N PHE A 138 3.17 -5.38 -7.04
CA PHE A 138 3.51 -6.35 -6.00
C PHE A 138 4.92 -6.14 -5.46
N THR A 139 5.10 -6.24 -4.14
CA THR A 139 6.39 -6.51 -3.49
C THR A 139 6.28 -7.72 -2.54
N ILE A 140 5.85 -8.85 -3.10
CA ILE A 140 5.54 -10.10 -2.37
C ILE A 140 6.72 -11.07 -2.22
N THR A 141 7.95 -10.61 -2.42
CA THR A 141 9.19 -11.41 -2.52
C THR A 141 9.17 -12.42 -3.68
N GLU A 142 10.32 -13.05 -3.95
CA GLU A 142 10.47 -14.07 -4.98
C GLU A 142 9.60 -15.31 -4.68
N LYS A 143 9.46 -15.67 -3.40
CA LYS A 143 8.65 -16.82 -2.98
C LYS A 143 7.16 -16.61 -3.24
N GLY A 144 6.69 -15.36 -3.25
CA GLY A 144 5.29 -15.03 -3.53
C GLY A 144 4.81 -15.42 -4.93
N TYR A 145 5.73 -15.65 -5.87
CA TYR A 145 5.43 -16.10 -7.24
C TYR A 145 5.59 -17.61 -7.44
N ALA A 146 6.05 -18.34 -6.44
CA ALA A 146 6.41 -19.74 -6.59
C ALA A 146 5.17 -20.65 -6.62
N LEU A 147 4.93 -21.30 -7.76
CA LEU A 147 3.83 -22.26 -7.91
C LEU A 147 4.26 -23.72 -7.64
N THR A 148 5.55 -24.01 -7.85
CA THR A 148 6.12 -25.36 -7.75
C THR A 148 7.36 -25.39 -6.87
N ASN A 149 7.60 -26.52 -6.22
CA ASN A 149 8.84 -26.79 -5.49
C ASN A 149 9.99 -27.18 -6.44
N VAL A 150 11.19 -27.43 -5.87
CA VAL A 150 12.41 -27.81 -6.61
C VAL A 150 12.28 -29.09 -7.43
N ASN A 151 11.30 -29.94 -7.14
CA ASN A 151 11.03 -31.18 -7.86
C ASN A 151 9.97 -31.01 -8.96
N GLY A 152 9.56 -29.77 -9.26
CA GLY A 152 8.51 -29.45 -10.24
C GLY A 152 7.08 -29.77 -9.79
N LYS A 153 6.87 -30.15 -8.52
CA LYS A 153 5.53 -30.43 -7.98
C LYS A 153 4.87 -29.14 -7.50
N VAL A 154 3.59 -28.95 -7.85
CA VAL A 154 2.76 -27.84 -7.37
C VAL A 154 2.72 -27.83 -5.84
N PHE A 155 2.83 -26.66 -5.23
CA PHE A 155 2.73 -26.56 -3.78
C PHE A 155 1.31 -26.87 -3.28
N PRO A 156 1.16 -27.48 -2.08
CA PRO A 156 -0.15 -27.82 -1.53
C PRO A 156 -1.13 -26.64 -1.43
N PHE A 157 -0.64 -25.44 -1.10
CA PHE A 157 -1.50 -24.24 -1.01
C PHE A 157 -2.05 -23.82 -2.38
N VAL A 158 -1.24 -23.92 -3.45
CA VAL A 158 -1.68 -23.65 -4.82
C VAL A 158 -2.64 -24.71 -5.33
N GLN A 159 -2.38 -25.99 -5.03
CA GLN A 159 -3.28 -27.08 -5.40
C GLN A 159 -4.67 -26.88 -4.79
N LYS A 160 -4.73 -26.43 -3.53
CA LYS A 160 -5.98 -26.12 -2.86
C LYS A 160 -6.73 -24.96 -3.51
N ASP A 161 -6.02 -23.95 -4.03
CA ASP A 161 -6.64 -22.88 -4.82
C ASP A 161 -7.23 -23.38 -6.14
N PHE A 162 -6.60 -24.35 -6.81
CA PHE A 162 -7.14 -24.96 -8.04
C PHE A 162 -8.40 -25.79 -7.78
N GLU A 163 -8.48 -26.44 -6.62
CA GLU A 163 -9.63 -27.27 -6.22
C GLU A 163 -10.81 -26.43 -5.71
N ASN A 164 -10.53 -25.25 -5.17
CA ASN A 164 -11.52 -24.33 -4.64
C ASN A 164 -12.18 -23.48 -5.73
N ASP A 165 -13.39 -23.01 -5.45
CA ASP A 165 -14.02 -21.98 -6.28
C ASP A 165 -13.18 -20.69 -6.21
N PRO A 166 -12.91 -19.98 -7.32
CA PRO A 166 -12.19 -18.70 -7.30
C PRO A 166 -12.81 -17.62 -6.41
N ARG A 167 -14.08 -17.78 -6.00
CA ARG A 167 -14.77 -16.91 -5.02
C ARG A 167 -14.39 -17.23 -3.57
N ALA A 168 -13.76 -18.38 -3.32
CA ALA A 168 -13.34 -18.89 -2.02
C ALA A 168 -11.94 -19.54 -2.08
N PRO A 169 -10.88 -18.80 -2.49
CA PRO A 169 -9.52 -19.34 -2.53
C PRO A 169 -9.07 -19.75 -1.12
N ALA A 170 -8.12 -20.68 -1.07
CA ALA A 170 -7.49 -21.07 0.18
C ALA A 170 -6.69 -19.89 0.72
N MET A 171 -6.94 -19.52 1.98
CA MET A 171 -6.07 -18.57 2.67
C MET A 171 -4.70 -19.26 2.92
N PRO A 172 -3.58 -18.56 2.70
CA PRO A 172 -2.24 -19.04 3.02
C PRO A 172 -2.02 -19.26 4.52
#